data_AF-A9NHP4-F1
#
_entry.id   AF-A9NHP4-F1
#
_cell.length_a   1.000
_cell.length_b   1.000
_cell.length_c   1.000
_cell.angle_alpha   90.00
_cell.angle_beta   90.00
_cell.angle_gamma   90.00
#
_symmetry.space_group_name_H-M   'P 1'
#
loop_
_entity.id
_entity.type
_entity.pdbx_description
1 polymer ?
#
loop_
_entity_poly.entity_id
_entity_poly.type
_entity_poly.pdbx_seq_one_letter_code
_entity_poly.pdbx_strand_id
1 'polypeptide(L)'
;MKWIGRILYILFVLIVIGFIELIGGGVQGIRVSEYIYNNVTKNAIDNENYDMFEGLGHLNAVSNTYYSKDQIKTLDGQNFYDTTTESIDEKYQVKLGMYPHAVVHKNPQFDLYSDGFFVLLEDFSDDVAYYSLEVTAYYAQDPEKKQIVLKDKNYLNIYSDIRASNANRASFRVALIANNSFANHILETNKDYTFPEGYNFEYHIQAIDVFATIIDPEKPDTPERVHVYRITDGTTFASGTPMVTHTNLNLAPENYNFSRGMNGVEPTADNNPHNLVLDYHPADLSPYNFAYWIVYSIYFLLFVVVPYFWFVHKYVMKAIRKNKADDEPKGKIRKPQPQLFSDVEPKSDK
;
A
#
# COMPACT_ATOMS: atom_id res chain seq x y z
N MET A 1 -41.88 3.59 13.08
CA MET A 1 -40.56 3.08 13.55
C MET A 1 -39.99 1.89 12.75
N LYS A 2 -40.74 0.82 12.41
CA LYS A 2 -40.18 -0.36 11.70
C LYS A 2 -39.61 -0.08 10.31
N TRP A 3 -40.14 0.91 9.60
CA TRP A 3 -39.69 1.25 8.24
C TRP A 3 -38.35 2.01 8.25
N ILE A 4 -38.18 2.92 9.21
CA ILE A 4 -36.91 3.64 9.43
C ILE A 4 -35.79 2.66 9.78
N GLY A 5 -36.04 1.70 10.69
CA GLY A 5 -35.05 0.67 11.03
C GLY A 5 -34.61 -0.17 9.83
N ARG A 6 -35.51 -0.47 8.89
CA ARG A 6 -35.19 -1.21 7.65
C ARG A 6 -34.36 -0.39 6.68
N ILE A 7 -34.63 0.91 6.55
CA ILE A 7 -33.80 1.82 5.74
C ILE A 7 -32.41 1.95 6.35
N LEU A 8 -32.31 2.17 7.66
CA LEU A 8 -31.02 2.25 8.37
C LEU A 8 -30.22 0.95 8.22
N TYR A 9 -30.89 -0.20 8.25
CA TYR A 9 -30.24 -1.49 7.99
C TYR A 9 -29.66 -1.59 6.59
N ILE A 10 -30.42 -1.21 5.56
CA ILE A 10 -29.92 -1.22 4.17
C ILE A 10 -28.71 -0.29 4.04
N LEU A 11 -28.77 0.91 4.62
CA LEU A 11 -27.64 1.84 4.63
C LEU A 11 -26.43 1.24 5.37
N PHE A 12 -26.63 0.60 6.51
CA PHE A 12 -25.57 -0.08 7.25
C PHE A 12 -24.92 -1.19 6.41
N VAL A 13 -25.71 -2.04 5.74
CA VAL A 13 -25.19 -3.10 4.86
C VAL A 13 -24.37 -2.49 3.72
N LEU A 14 -24.85 -1.42 3.08
CA LEU A 14 -24.11 -0.72 2.03
C LEU A 14 -22.80 -0.13 2.55
N ILE A 15 -22.77 0.42 3.76
CA ILE A 15 -21.55 0.95 4.39
C ILE A 15 -20.56 -0.19 4.65
N VAL A 16 -21.01 -1.33 5.18
CA VAL A 16 -20.13 -2.48 5.46
C VAL A 16 -19.56 -3.06 4.17
N ILE A 17 -20.36 -3.21 3.13
CA ILE A 17 -19.88 -3.68 1.81
C ILE A 17 -18.94 -2.67 1.19
N GLY A 18 -19.30 -1.38 1.22
CA GLY A 18 -18.43 -0.31 0.75
C GLY A 18 -17.09 -0.33 1.46
N PHE A 19 -17.07 -0.57 2.77
CA PHE A 19 -15.82 -0.73 3.53
C PHE A 19 -15.02 -1.96 3.08
N ILE A 20 -15.64 -3.15 3.00
CA ILE A 20 -14.94 -4.39 2.62
C ILE A 20 -14.39 -4.31 1.20
N GLU A 21 -15.21 -3.88 0.23
CA GLU A 21 -14.84 -3.87 -1.18
C GLU A 21 -13.93 -2.69 -1.55
N LEU A 22 -14.24 -1.47 -1.09
CA LEU A 22 -13.50 -0.26 -1.51
C LEU A 22 -12.28 0.03 -0.65
N ILE A 23 -12.36 -0.20 0.67
CA ILE A 23 -11.26 0.08 1.60
C ILE A 23 -10.42 -1.17 1.82
N GLY A 24 -11.06 -2.33 2.01
CA GLY A 24 -10.38 -3.60 2.22
C GLY A 24 -9.90 -4.30 0.94
N GLY A 25 -10.29 -3.81 -0.25
CA GLY A 25 -9.97 -4.46 -1.54
C GLY A 25 -10.64 -5.83 -1.71
N GLY A 26 -11.74 -6.07 -1.01
CA GLY A 26 -12.46 -7.34 -0.99
C GLY A 26 -11.62 -8.48 -0.41
N VAL A 27 -11.93 -9.72 -0.80
CA VAL A 27 -11.18 -10.89 -0.33
C VAL A 27 -9.71 -10.82 -0.74
N GLN A 28 -9.43 -10.37 -1.96
CA GLN A 28 -8.08 -10.33 -2.48
C GLN A 28 -7.21 -9.32 -1.73
N GLY A 29 -7.73 -8.13 -1.44
CA GLY A 29 -7.03 -7.13 -0.65
C GLY A 29 -6.70 -7.63 0.76
N ILE A 30 -7.63 -8.31 1.42
CA ILE A 30 -7.38 -8.93 2.73
C ILE A 30 -6.28 -10.01 2.63
N ARG A 31 -6.32 -10.89 1.62
CA ARG A 31 -5.28 -11.93 1.42
C ARG A 31 -3.90 -11.32 1.21
N VAL A 32 -3.80 -10.29 0.37
CA VAL A 32 -2.55 -9.57 0.11
C VAL A 32 -2.06 -8.86 1.38
N SER A 33 -2.95 -8.18 2.10
CA SER A 33 -2.61 -7.50 3.35
C SER A 33 -2.05 -8.48 4.39
N GLU A 34 -2.66 -9.65 4.55
CA GLU A 34 -2.20 -10.68 5.49
C GLU A 34 -0.87 -11.30 5.03
N TYR A 35 -0.69 -11.53 3.73
CA TYR A 35 0.57 -11.98 3.16
C TYR A 35 1.71 -11.01 3.44
N ILE A 36 1.50 -9.72 3.21
CA ILE A 36 2.50 -8.67 3.47
C ILE A 36 2.72 -8.50 4.96
N TYR A 37 1.67 -8.59 5.77
CA TYR A 37 1.83 -8.54 7.22
C TYR A 37 2.75 -9.67 7.70
N ASN A 38 2.54 -10.92 7.28
CA ASN A 38 3.34 -12.04 7.78
C ASN A 38 4.76 -12.09 7.22
N ASN A 39 4.94 -11.83 5.93
CA ASN A 39 6.24 -12.00 5.28
C ASN A 39 7.13 -10.75 5.34
N VAL A 40 6.54 -9.56 5.48
CA VAL A 40 7.26 -8.27 5.49
C VAL A 40 7.16 -7.64 6.87
N THR A 41 5.94 -7.33 7.34
CA THR A 41 5.78 -6.51 8.55
C THR A 41 6.23 -7.23 9.81
N LYS A 42 5.68 -8.42 10.05
CA LYS A 42 5.96 -9.22 11.22
C LYS A 42 7.40 -9.72 11.18
N ASN A 43 7.89 -10.17 10.01
CA ASN A 43 9.26 -10.62 9.85
C ASN A 43 10.27 -9.51 10.19
N ALA A 44 10.04 -8.28 9.71
CA ALA A 44 10.90 -7.13 10.06
C ALA A 44 10.79 -6.70 11.54
N ILE A 45 9.65 -6.93 12.19
CA ILE A 45 9.50 -6.66 13.64
C ILE A 45 10.21 -7.72 14.48
N ASP A 46 10.10 -8.98 14.09
CA ASP A 46 10.55 -10.13 14.88
C ASP A 46 12.02 -10.51 14.62
N ASN A 47 12.64 -9.97 13.56
CA ASN A 47 14.00 -10.29 13.14
C ASN A 47 14.88 -9.02 13.00
N GLU A 48 15.88 -8.88 13.87
CA GLU A 48 16.85 -7.77 13.82
C GLU A 48 17.70 -7.77 12.53
N ASN A 49 17.95 -8.95 11.96
CA ASN A 49 18.70 -9.12 10.71
C ASN A 49 17.76 -9.25 9.50
N TYR A 50 16.64 -8.55 9.50
CA TYR A 50 15.69 -8.58 8.41
C TYR A 50 16.33 -8.16 7.08
N ASP A 51 16.25 -9.06 6.09
CA ASP A 51 16.71 -8.79 4.74
C ASP A 51 15.66 -8.00 3.96
N MET A 52 16.00 -6.76 3.62
CA MET A 52 15.11 -5.89 2.87
C MET A 52 14.87 -6.39 1.43
N PHE A 53 15.79 -7.16 0.85
CA PHE A 53 15.61 -7.72 -0.50
C PHE A 53 14.61 -8.88 -0.54
N GLU A 54 14.56 -9.70 0.50
CA GLU A 54 13.47 -10.68 0.70
C GLU A 54 12.12 -9.96 0.81
N GLY A 55 12.07 -8.91 1.64
CA GLY A 55 10.90 -8.04 1.77
C GLY A 55 10.41 -7.43 0.46
N LEU A 56 11.34 -6.86 -0.31
CA LEU A 56 11.08 -6.33 -1.65
C LEU A 56 10.57 -7.42 -2.60
N GLY A 57 11.11 -8.63 -2.52
CA GLY A 57 10.64 -9.78 -3.28
C GLY A 57 9.16 -10.08 -3.04
N HIS A 58 8.77 -10.15 -1.77
CA HIS A 58 7.37 -10.35 -1.38
C HIS A 58 6.44 -9.19 -1.81
N LEU A 59 6.87 -7.94 -1.67
CA LEU A 59 6.10 -6.75 -2.07
C LEU A 59 5.87 -6.69 -3.59
N ASN A 60 6.90 -7.02 -4.36
CA ASN A 60 6.84 -7.04 -5.82
C ASN A 60 5.98 -8.21 -6.33
N ALA A 61 6.08 -9.38 -5.69
CA ALA A 61 5.30 -10.56 -6.07
C ALA A 61 3.78 -10.36 -5.95
N VAL A 62 3.30 -9.70 -4.88
CA VAL A 62 1.86 -9.41 -4.74
C VAL A 62 1.37 -8.32 -5.68
N SER A 63 2.28 -7.46 -6.14
CA SER A 63 1.99 -6.36 -7.07
C SER A 63 2.14 -6.77 -8.54
N ASN A 64 2.60 -8.01 -8.80
CA ASN A 64 3.05 -8.50 -10.11
C ASN A 64 4.04 -7.53 -10.80
N THR A 65 4.95 -6.98 -10.00
CA THR A 65 6.05 -6.12 -10.46
C THR A 65 7.38 -6.79 -10.18
N TYR A 66 8.47 -6.24 -10.68
CA TYR A 66 9.78 -6.85 -10.61
C TYR A 66 10.83 -5.82 -10.24
N TYR A 67 11.94 -6.27 -9.67
CA TYR A 67 13.14 -5.46 -9.52
C TYR A 67 14.35 -6.24 -9.99
N SER A 68 15.37 -5.52 -10.47
CA SER A 68 16.63 -6.13 -10.90
C SER A 68 17.57 -6.35 -9.72
N LYS A 69 18.27 -7.50 -9.69
CA LYS A 69 19.41 -7.73 -8.80
C LYS A 69 20.61 -6.85 -9.16
N ASP A 70 20.66 -6.38 -10.41
CA ASP A 70 21.73 -5.53 -10.91
C ASP A 70 21.45 -4.07 -10.51
N GLN A 71 22.31 -3.54 -9.65
CA GLN A 71 22.23 -2.18 -9.17
C GLN A 71 22.58 -1.16 -10.26
N ILE A 72 21.89 -0.01 -10.27
CA ILE A 72 22.26 1.14 -11.08
C ILE A 72 23.53 1.74 -10.49
N LYS A 73 24.65 1.55 -11.19
CA LYS A 73 25.94 2.11 -10.80
C LYS A 73 25.97 3.62 -11.01
N THR A 74 26.75 4.31 -10.18
CA THR A 74 27.09 5.73 -10.39
C THR A 74 27.81 5.93 -11.73
N LEU A 75 27.92 7.17 -12.20
CA LEU A 75 28.68 7.50 -13.41
C LEU A 75 30.16 7.07 -13.30
N ASP A 76 30.69 6.99 -12.08
CA ASP A 76 32.06 6.57 -11.81
C ASP A 76 32.20 5.05 -11.65
N GLY A 77 31.11 4.30 -11.84
CA GLY A 77 31.07 2.84 -11.77
C GLY A 77 30.98 2.27 -10.35
N GLN A 78 30.71 3.10 -9.34
CA GLN A 78 30.46 2.63 -7.97
C GLN A 78 29.05 2.05 -7.85
N ASN A 79 28.87 1.10 -6.93
CA ASN A 79 27.55 0.53 -6.69
C ASN A 79 26.67 1.52 -5.90
N PHE A 80 27.24 2.24 -4.94
CA PHE A 80 26.49 3.05 -3.98
C PHE A 80 26.76 4.54 -4.11
N TYR A 81 25.78 5.32 -3.67
CA TYR A 81 25.94 6.73 -3.35
C TYR A 81 26.18 6.82 -1.83
N ASP A 82 27.41 7.15 -1.43
CA ASP A 82 27.92 6.83 -0.10
C ASP A 82 28.56 8.06 0.55
N THR A 83 27.99 8.49 1.68
CA THR A 83 28.53 9.61 2.49
C THR A 83 29.27 9.14 3.74
N THR A 84 29.37 7.83 4.00
CA THR A 84 30.02 7.28 5.20
C THR A 84 31.53 7.51 5.24
N THR A 85 32.11 7.80 4.08
CA THR A 85 33.53 8.14 3.94
C THR A 85 33.79 9.66 3.89
N GLU A 86 32.74 10.46 3.95
CA GLU A 86 32.81 11.92 3.89
C GLU A 86 33.04 12.52 5.28
N SER A 87 33.63 13.72 5.31
CA SER A 87 33.94 14.44 6.55
C SER A 87 32.71 15.17 7.12
N ILE A 88 31.65 14.43 7.41
CA ILE A 88 30.42 14.90 8.08
C ILE A 88 30.23 14.14 9.40
N ASP A 89 29.36 14.65 10.27
CA ASP A 89 29.00 13.97 11.52
C ASP A 89 28.38 12.58 11.21
N GLU A 90 28.79 11.56 11.96
CA GLU A 90 28.36 10.16 11.79
C GLU A 90 26.83 10.04 11.77
N LYS A 91 26.13 10.84 12.58
CA LYS A 91 24.66 10.81 12.64
C LYS A 91 23.99 11.26 11.33
N TYR A 92 24.71 11.95 10.46
CA TYR A 92 24.22 12.37 9.14
C TYR A 92 24.72 11.48 8.02
N GLN A 93 25.61 10.52 8.29
CA GLN A 93 26.06 9.61 7.25
C GLN A 93 24.91 8.70 6.78
N VAL A 94 24.89 8.47 5.47
CA VAL A 94 23.90 7.67 4.77
C VAL A 94 24.52 7.05 3.52
N LYS A 95 24.11 5.82 3.21
CA LYS A 95 24.50 5.09 2.01
C LYS A 95 23.27 4.59 1.27
N LEU A 96 23.20 4.87 -0.01
CA LEU A 96 22.04 4.56 -0.85
C LEU A 96 22.40 3.62 -1.99
N GLY A 97 21.58 2.59 -2.15
CA GLY A 97 21.55 1.74 -3.34
C GLY A 97 20.37 2.08 -4.25
N MET A 98 20.54 1.89 -5.57
CA MET A 98 19.50 2.16 -6.56
C MET A 98 19.24 0.92 -7.42
N TYR A 99 18.02 0.41 -7.39
CA TYR A 99 17.66 -0.83 -8.07
C TYR A 99 16.53 -0.59 -9.07
N PRO A 100 16.68 -0.96 -10.35
CA PRO A 100 15.63 -0.82 -11.33
C PRO A 100 14.35 -1.57 -10.92
N HIS A 101 13.20 -0.92 -11.13
CA HIS A 101 11.87 -1.48 -10.95
C HIS A 101 11.17 -1.55 -12.30
N ALA A 102 10.58 -2.71 -12.61
CA ALA A 102 9.93 -2.99 -13.87
C ALA A 102 8.50 -3.52 -13.68
N VAL A 103 7.61 -3.16 -14.59
CA VAL A 103 6.23 -3.65 -14.66
C VAL A 103 5.93 -4.26 -16.01
N VAL A 104 5.34 -5.46 -16.04
CA VAL A 104 5.08 -6.14 -17.32
C VAL A 104 3.98 -5.46 -18.13
N HIS A 105 3.00 -4.87 -17.44
CA HIS A 105 1.84 -4.26 -18.06
C HIS A 105 1.79 -2.77 -17.83
N LYS A 106 1.33 -2.05 -18.87
CA LYS A 106 1.08 -0.62 -18.78
C LYS A 106 -0.03 -0.34 -17.78
N ASN A 107 0.11 0.77 -17.06
CA ASN A 107 -0.96 1.34 -16.27
C ASN A 107 -2.09 1.81 -17.21
N PRO A 108 -3.32 1.30 -17.07
CA PRO A 108 -4.42 1.61 -17.99
C PRO A 108 -4.89 3.08 -17.92
N GLN A 109 -4.65 3.77 -16.81
CA GLN A 109 -5.02 5.18 -16.65
C GLN A 109 -4.16 6.10 -17.52
N PHE A 110 -2.89 5.75 -17.71
CA PHE A 110 -1.92 6.61 -18.38
C PHE A 110 -1.33 6.00 -19.66
N ASP A 111 -1.65 4.74 -19.96
CA ASP A 111 -1.02 3.92 -21.02
C ASP A 111 0.53 3.93 -20.97
N LEU A 112 1.10 3.90 -19.76
CA LEU A 112 2.55 3.94 -19.52
C LEU A 112 3.04 2.76 -18.68
N TYR A 113 4.27 2.31 -18.93
CA TYR A 113 4.97 1.40 -18.01
C TYR A 113 5.39 2.19 -16.78
N SER A 114 4.90 1.76 -15.60
CA SER A 114 5.24 2.36 -14.30
C SER A 114 6.61 1.89 -13.80
N ASP A 115 7.57 1.82 -14.73
CA ASP A 115 8.96 1.56 -14.44
C ASP A 115 9.54 2.68 -13.59
N GLY A 116 10.66 2.38 -12.94
CA GLY A 116 11.26 3.27 -12.00
C GLY A 116 12.50 2.67 -11.37
N PHE A 117 12.82 3.14 -10.19
CA PHE A 117 13.89 2.57 -9.38
C PHE A 117 13.52 2.67 -7.90
N PHE A 118 13.98 1.68 -7.14
CA PHE A 118 14.00 1.72 -5.70
C PHE A 118 15.23 2.50 -5.23
N VAL A 119 15.05 3.37 -4.26
CA VAL A 119 16.13 3.98 -3.46
C VAL A 119 16.14 3.25 -2.12
N LEU A 120 17.16 2.43 -1.91
CA LEU A 120 17.34 1.60 -0.70
C LEU A 120 18.34 2.26 0.24
N LEU A 121 17.98 2.36 1.53
CA LEU A 121 18.92 2.69 2.60
C LEU A 121 19.77 1.45 2.92
N GLU A 122 21.05 1.51 2.56
CA GLU A 122 22.04 0.45 2.79
C GLU A 122 22.80 0.67 4.11
N ASP A 123 23.01 1.93 4.47
CA ASP A 123 23.58 2.36 5.74
C ASP A 123 22.93 3.66 6.16
N PHE A 124 22.65 3.81 7.46
CA PHE A 124 21.90 4.94 8.02
C PHE A 124 22.16 5.06 9.52
N SER A 125 21.90 6.24 10.06
CA SER A 125 22.00 6.50 11.51
C SER A 125 20.70 6.19 12.23
N ASP A 126 20.80 5.55 13.40
CA ASP A 126 19.69 5.33 14.32
C ASP A 126 19.19 6.63 14.98
N ASP A 127 19.99 7.70 14.95
CA ASP A 127 19.57 9.03 15.44
C ASP A 127 18.58 9.72 14.51
N VAL A 128 18.47 9.26 13.26
CA VAL A 128 17.57 9.82 12.24
C VAL A 128 16.25 9.07 12.27
N ALA A 129 15.16 9.78 12.57
CA ALA A 129 13.83 9.18 12.62
C ALA A 129 13.37 8.68 11.24
N TYR A 130 13.65 9.47 10.20
CA TYR A 130 13.47 9.09 8.79
C TYR A 130 14.24 10.02 7.85
N TYR A 131 14.47 9.54 6.64
CA TYR A 131 15.03 10.32 5.54
C TYR A 131 13.91 10.71 4.57
N SER A 132 13.83 11.98 4.15
CA SER A 132 12.90 12.41 3.10
C SER A 132 13.65 12.70 1.81
N LEU A 133 13.12 12.24 0.68
CA LEU A 133 13.66 12.51 -0.64
C LEU A 133 12.94 13.68 -1.32
N GLU A 134 13.70 14.55 -1.98
CA GLU A 134 13.20 15.46 -3.02
C GLU A 134 13.86 15.08 -4.35
N VAL A 135 13.06 14.72 -5.36
CA VAL A 135 13.56 14.21 -6.65
C VAL A 135 13.24 15.21 -7.75
N THR A 136 14.28 15.76 -8.38
CA THR A 136 14.17 16.67 -9.51
C THR A 136 14.40 15.91 -10.81
N ALA A 137 13.45 16.00 -11.73
CA ALA A 137 13.51 15.35 -13.03
C ALA A 137 12.96 16.25 -14.13
N TYR A 138 13.14 15.84 -15.39
CA TYR A 138 12.40 16.38 -16.52
C TYR A 138 11.93 15.23 -17.42
N TYR A 139 10.88 15.49 -18.19
CA TYR A 139 10.43 14.54 -19.20
C TYR A 139 11.50 14.38 -20.28
N ALA A 140 12.02 13.17 -20.50
CA ALA A 140 13.24 12.95 -21.28
C ALA A 140 13.18 13.49 -22.71
N GLN A 141 11.97 13.52 -23.31
CA GLN A 141 11.73 14.04 -24.65
C GLN A 141 11.23 15.50 -24.67
N ASP A 142 11.18 16.20 -23.53
CA ASP A 142 10.89 17.65 -23.48
C ASP A 142 12.10 18.46 -23.96
N PRO A 143 12.00 19.18 -25.10
CA PRO A 143 13.10 20.02 -25.59
C PRO A 143 13.43 21.18 -24.63
N GLU A 144 12.45 21.64 -23.84
CA GLU A 144 12.65 22.74 -22.88
C GLU A 144 13.17 22.23 -21.53
N LYS A 145 13.23 20.91 -21.33
CA LYS A 145 13.67 20.24 -20.08
C LYS A 145 13.03 20.87 -18.83
N LYS A 146 11.73 21.09 -18.86
CA LYS A 146 11.01 21.67 -17.72
C LYS A 146 11.13 20.75 -16.51
N GLN A 147 11.59 21.34 -15.42
CA GLN A 147 11.80 20.61 -14.18
C GLN A 147 10.47 20.26 -13.51
N ILE A 148 10.42 19.05 -12.99
CA ILE A 148 9.36 18.50 -12.17
C ILE A 148 10.03 18.04 -10.87
N VAL A 149 9.50 18.48 -9.73
CA VAL A 149 10.08 18.18 -8.43
C VAL A 149 9.08 17.39 -7.60
N LEU A 150 9.38 16.13 -7.35
CA LEU A 150 8.66 15.31 -6.38
C LEU A 150 9.19 15.60 -4.98
N LYS A 151 8.31 16.11 -4.11
CA LYS A 151 8.62 16.40 -2.71
C LYS A 151 7.36 16.36 -1.85
N ASP A 152 7.55 16.36 -0.54
CA ASP A 152 6.47 16.46 0.45
C ASP A 152 5.40 15.37 0.31
N LYS A 153 5.82 14.13 -0.04
CA LYS A 153 4.94 12.95 -0.14
C LYS A 153 5.39 11.86 0.82
N ASN A 154 4.45 11.19 1.48
CA ASN A 154 4.78 10.14 2.46
C ASN A 154 5.58 8.97 1.86
N TYR A 155 5.35 8.61 0.59
CA TYR A 155 6.11 7.55 -0.08
C TYR A 155 7.57 7.94 -0.38
N LEU A 156 7.93 9.22 -0.23
CA LEU A 156 9.31 9.72 -0.32
C LEU A 156 10.00 9.75 1.05
N ASN A 157 9.28 9.44 2.14
CA ASN A 157 9.85 9.35 3.48
C ASN A 157 10.22 7.90 3.76
N ILE A 158 11.51 7.65 3.98
CA ILE A 158 12.09 6.34 4.25
C ILE A 158 12.43 6.23 5.73
N TYR A 159 11.68 5.39 6.44
CA TYR A 159 11.86 5.08 7.84
C TYR A 159 12.75 3.84 8.01
N SER A 160 13.64 3.88 9.00
CA SER A 160 14.46 2.74 9.43
C SER A 160 13.69 1.75 10.31
N ASP A 161 12.59 2.20 10.94
CA ASP A 161 11.67 1.42 11.79
C ASP A 161 10.33 1.16 11.06
N ILE A 162 9.91 -0.10 11.01
CA ILE A 162 8.70 -0.51 10.29
C ILE A 162 7.40 -0.11 10.99
N ARG A 163 7.38 -0.01 12.33
CA ARG A 163 6.21 0.45 13.09
C ARG A 163 5.98 1.94 12.81
N ALA A 164 7.04 2.73 12.79
CA ALA A 164 7.00 4.14 12.42
C ALA A 164 6.56 4.33 10.97
N SER A 165 7.12 3.53 10.05
CA SER A 165 6.70 3.52 8.64
C SER A 165 5.19 3.26 8.48
N ASN A 166 4.68 2.19 9.12
CA ASN A 166 3.27 1.80 9.05
C ASN A 166 2.35 2.86 9.67
N ALA A 167 2.73 3.45 10.80
CA ALA A 167 1.96 4.51 11.46
C ALA A 167 1.82 5.76 10.57
N ASN A 168 2.85 6.07 9.78
CA ASN A 168 2.90 7.23 8.91
C ASN A 168 2.46 6.93 7.46
N ARG A 169 2.12 5.67 7.14
CA ARG A 169 1.82 5.20 5.78
C ARG A 169 2.94 5.57 4.80
N ALA A 170 4.16 5.31 5.22
CA ALA A 170 5.39 5.72 4.54
C ALA A 170 6.18 4.50 4.05
N SER A 171 7.40 4.76 3.58
CA SER A 171 8.32 3.75 3.08
C SER A 171 9.19 3.19 4.21
N PHE A 172 9.36 1.87 4.28
CA PHE A 172 10.27 1.21 5.22
C PHE A 172 11.56 0.80 4.49
N ARG A 173 12.69 1.42 4.86
CA ARG A 173 14.05 1.26 4.30
C ARG A 173 14.21 1.48 2.78
N VAL A 174 13.12 1.50 2.01
CA VAL A 174 13.12 1.67 0.57
C VAL A 174 12.01 2.60 0.09
N ALA A 175 12.32 3.53 -0.81
CA ALA A 175 11.32 4.30 -1.57
C ALA A 175 11.28 3.86 -3.03
N LEU A 176 10.09 3.78 -3.62
CA LEU A 176 9.91 3.58 -5.06
C LEU A 176 9.67 4.92 -5.74
N ILE A 177 10.55 5.28 -6.69
CA ILE A 177 10.33 6.39 -7.60
C ILE A 177 10.02 5.80 -8.96
N ALA A 178 8.78 5.97 -9.43
CA ALA A 178 8.32 5.43 -10.70
C ALA A 178 7.77 6.52 -11.61
N ASN A 179 7.71 6.23 -12.92
CA ASN A 179 7.22 7.17 -13.93
C ASN A 179 5.81 7.69 -13.62
N ASN A 180 4.93 6.83 -13.09
CA ASN A 180 3.59 7.22 -12.67
C ASN A 180 3.60 8.17 -11.46
N SER A 181 4.64 8.21 -10.61
CA SER A 181 4.76 9.19 -9.53
C SER A 181 4.83 10.62 -10.07
N PHE A 182 5.59 10.83 -11.15
CA PHE A 182 5.68 12.13 -11.84
C PHE A 182 4.40 12.46 -12.62
N ALA A 183 3.83 11.48 -13.34
CA ALA A 183 2.56 11.69 -14.05
C ALA A 183 1.44 12.11 -13.09
N ASN A 184 1.30 11.42 -11.96
CA ASN A 184 0.33 11.78 -10.92
C ASN A 184 0.59 13.20 -10.38
N HIS A 185 1.85 13.55 -10.09
CA HIS A 185 2.20 14.87 -9.60
C HIS A 185 1.83 16.00 -10.58
N ILE A 186 2.02 15.78 -11.88
CA ILE A 186 1.59 16.74 -12.91
C ILE A 186 0.07 16.92 -12.87
N LEU A 187 -0.71 15.84 -12.80
CA LEU A 187 -2.18 15.94 -12.76
C LEU A 187 -2.71 16.60 -11.48
N GLU A 188 -2.04 16.38 -10.35
CA GLU A 188 -2.38 17.04 -9.08
C GLU A 188 -2.14 18.55 -9.15
N THR A 189 -1.05 18.98 -9.79
CA THR A 189 -0.64 20.38 -9.90
C THR A 189 -1.30 21.11 -11.07
N ASN A 190 -1.69 20.39 -12.12
CA ASN A 190 -2.36 20.90 -13.31
C ASN A 190 -3.46 19.93 -13.75
N LYS A 191 -4.68 20.14 -13.23
CA LYS A 191 -5.83 19.25 -13.46
C LYS A 191 -6.30 19.19 -14.92
N ASP A 192 -6.01 20.21 -15.71
CA ASP A 192 -6.38 20.29 -17.12
C ASP A 192 -5.27 19.76 -18.04
N TYR A 193 -4.14 19.30 -17.47
CA TYR A 193 -3.06 18.74 -18.24
C TYR A 193 -3.53 17.46 -18.95
N THR A 194 -3.44 17.47 -20.27
CA THR A 194 -3.70 16.30 -21.09
C THR A 194 -2.38 15.75 -21.59
N PHE A 195 -2.10 14.50 -21.23
CA PHE A 195 -0.95 13.77 -21.74
C PHE A 195 -1.10 13.58 -23.27
N PRO A 196 -0.07 13.89 -24.08
CA PRO A 196 -0.17 13.70 -25.51
C PRO A 196 -0.36 12.22 -25.88
N GLU A 197 -0.94 11.96 -27.05
CA GLU A 197 -1.12 10.59 -27.54
C GLU A 197 0.24 9.99 -27.96
N GLY A 198 0.52 8.74 -27.55
CA GLY A 198 1.80 8.07 -27.82
C GLY A 198 2.99 8.59 -27.01
N TYR A 199 2.74 9.40 -25.97
CA TYR A 199 3.75 9.92 -25.08
C TYR A 199 4.26 8.82 -24.13
N ASN A 200 5.55 8.47 -24.24
CA ASN A 200 6.18 7.50 -23.36
C ASN A 200 6.79 8.26 -22.17
N PHE A 201 6.09 8.33 -21.03
CA PHE A 201 6.53 9.01 -19.81
C PHE A 201 7.81 8.40 -19.23
N GLU A 202 8.94 8.76 -19.82
CA GLU A 202 10.27 8.44 -19.35
C GLU A 202 10.88 9.72 -18.79
N TYR A 203 11.41 9.65 -17.57
CA TYR A 203 11.95 10.83 -16.91
C TYR A 203 13.47 10.73 -16.79
N HIS A 204 14.17 11.80 -17.09
CA HIS A 204 15.58 11.91 -16.73
C HIS A 204 15.66 12.52 -15.35
N ILE A 205 16.25 11.81 -14.39
CA ILE A 205 16.43 12.31 -13.03
C ILE A 205 17.70 13.13 -12.99
N GLN A 206 17.57 14.40 -12.60
CA GLN A 206 18.70 15.32 -12.55
C GLN A 206 19.30 15.45 -11.15
N ALA A 207 18.48 15.30 -10.11
CA ALA A 207 18.94 15.33 -8.73
C ALA A 207 18.04 14.56 -7.78
N ILE A 208 18.64 13.99 -6.74
CA ILE A 208 17.98 13.46 -5.55
C ILE A 208 18.61 14.16 -4.34
N ASP A 209 17.79 14.96 -3.66
CA ASP A 209 18.15 15.62 -2.41
C ASP A 209 17.62 14.79 -1.23
N VAL A 210 18.48 14.52 -0.26
CA VAL A 210 18.22 13.65 0.89
C VAL A 210 18.28 14.48 2.16
N PHE A 211 17.18 14.49 2.91
CA PHE A 211 17.09 15.21 4.16
C PHE A 211 16.87 14.25 5.32
N ALA A 212 17.70 14.36 6.35
CA ALA A 212 17.51 13.65 7.61
C ALA A 212 16.53 14.45 8.49
N THR A 213 15.54 13.76 9.07
CA THR A 213 14.66 14.34 10.08
C THR A 213 15.00 13.73 11.45
N ILE A 214 15.37 14.58 12.39
CA ILE A 214 15.70 14.21 13.77
C ILE A 214 14.58 14.69 14.68
N ILE A 215 14.09 13.80 15.54
CA ILE A 215 13.03 14.10 16.50
C ILE A 215 13.64 14.05 17.90
N ASP A 216 13.74 15.21 18.55
CA ASP A 216 14.14 15.30 19.95
C ASP A 216 13.01 14.72 20.84
N PRO A 217 13.25 13.65 21.62
CA PRO A 217 12.23 13.08 22.52
C PRO A 217 11.70 14.08 23.55
N GLU A 218 12.48 15.10 23.93
CA GLU A 218 12.05 16.15 24.85
C GLU A 218 11.21 17.24 24.15
N LYS A 219 11.31 17.34 22.82
CA LYS A 219 10.60 18.34 21.98
C LYS A 219 10.10 17.72 20.67
N PRO A 220 9.19 16.72 20.74
CA PRO A 220 8.79 15.94 19.56
C PRO A 220 8.06 16.78 18.50
N ASP A 221 7.46 17.90 18.89
CA ASP A 221 6.70 18.79 18.00
C ASP A 221 7.59 19.75 17.17
N THR A 222 8.90 19.74 17.39
CA THR A 222 9.86 20.59 16.66
C THR A 222 10.98 19.75 16.04
N PRO A 223 10.66 18.92 15.02
CA PRO A 223 11.67 18.11 14.35
C PRO A 223 12.71 18.99 13.64
N GLU A 224 13.98 18.60 13.74
CA GLU A 224 15.05 19.20 12.97
C GLU A 224 15.14 18.51 11.60
N ARG A 225 15.07 19.28 10.52
CA ARG A 225 15.25 18.78 9.16
C ARG A 225 16.57 19.31 8.60
N VAL A 226 17.48 18.40 8.26
CA VAL A 226 18.83 18.72 7.80
C VAL A 226 19.03 18.22 6.37
N HIS A 227 19.54 19.08 5.49
CA HIS A 227 19.89 18.68 4.12
C HIS A 227 21.26 18.00 4.12
N VAL A 228 21.25 16.67 4.03
CA VAL A 228 22.45 15.86 4.20
C VAL A 228 23.18 15.72 2.88
N TYR A 229 22.49 15.24 1.84
CA TYR A 229 23.15 14.75 0.64
C TYR A 229 22.41 15.14 -0.62
N ARG A 230 23.15 15.67 -1.60
CA ARG A 230 22.70 15.89 -2.96
C ARG A 230 23.43 14.96 -3.91
N ILE A 231 22.67 14.15 -4.63
CA ILE A 231 23.17 13.34 -5.73
C ILE A 231 22.65 13.97 -7.01
N THR A 232 23.52 14.42 -7.91
CA THR A 232 23.11 15.12 -9.14
C THR A 232 23.87 14.68 -10.38
N ASP A 233 23.25 14.85 -11.54
CA ASP A 233 23.88 14.66 -12.85
C ASP A 233 24.75 15.85 -13.28
N GLY A 234 24.84 16.89 -12.45
CA GLY A 234 25.62 18.12 -12.69
C GLY A 234 24.88 19.18 -13.51
N THR A 235 23.66 18.92 -13.96
CA THR A 235 22.85 19.86 -14.75
C THR A 235 21.85 20.67 -13.93
N THR A 236 21.66 20.32 -12.66
CA THR A 236 20.68 20.97 -11.77
C THR A 236 21.28 22.08 -10.93
N PHE A 237 20.62 23.24 -10.89
CA PHE A 237 20.84 24.29 -9.89
C PHE A 237 19.70 24.25 -8.87
N ALA A 238 19.68 23.24 -8.00
CA ALA A 238 18.67 23.15 -6.95
C ALA A 238 19.08 24.04 -5.76
N SER A 239 18.10 24.72 -5.16
CA SER A 239 18.30 25.55 -3.96
C SER A 239 18.73 24.70 -2.75
N GLY A 240 19.36 25.32 -1.77
CA GLY A 240 19.76 24.68 -0.51
C GLY A 240 21.26 24.41 -0.40
N THR A 241 21.71 24.07 0.81
CA THR A 241 23.12 23.84 1.14
C THR A 241 23.25 22.44 1.75
N PRO A 242 23.41 21.39 0.93
CA PRO A 242 23.65 20.05 1.43
C PRO A 242 25.01 19.97 2.12
N MET A 243 25.17 19.04 3.07
CA MET A 243 26.47 18.75 3.67
C MET A 243 27.42 18.08 2.68
N VAL A 244 26.90 17.19 1.83
CA VAL A 244 27.66 16.47 0.79
C VAL A 244 26.98 16.65 -0.56
N THR A 245 27.75 16.84 -1.63
CA THR A 245 27.25 16.81 -3.01
C THR A 245 28.12 15.92 -3.87
N HIS A 246 27.51 14.95 -4.54
CA HIS A 246 28.17 14.16 -5.58
C HIS A 246 27.52 14.43 -6.94
N THR A 247 28.35 14.66 -7.96
CA THR A 247 27.93 14.94 -9.34
C THR A 247 28.08 13.71 -10.24
N ASN A 248 27.63 12.55 -9.75
CA ASN A 248 27.81 11.26 -10.42
C ASN A 248 26.51 10.45 -10.56
N LEU A 249 25.35 11.13 -10.52
CA LEU A 249 24.05 10.50 -10.71
C LEU A 249 23.94 9.88 -12.11
N ASN A 250 23.54 8.61 -12.17
CA ASN A 250 23.38 7.87 -13.43
C ASN A 250 21.93 7.37 -13.62
N LEU A 251 20.96 8.28 -13.59
CA LEU A 251 19.53 7.96 -13.68
C LEU A 251 18.87 8.55 -14.95
N ALA A 252 19.44 8.19 -16.09
CA ALA A 252 18.79 8.37 -17.38
C ALA A 252 17.78 7.23 -17.64
N PRO A 253 16.72 7.44 -18.45
CA PRO A 253 15.69 6.44 -18.74
C PRO A 253 16.21 5.05 -19.09
N GLU A 254 17.27 4.97 -19.89
CA GLU A 254 17.89 3.72 -20.35
C GLU A 254 18.41 2.83 -19.22
N ASN A 255 18.67 3.39 -18.04
CA ASN A 255 19.23 2.67 -16.90
C ASN A 255 18.16 2.01 -16.02
N TYR A 256 16.88 2.35 -16.19
CA TYR A 256 15.82 1.83 -15.31
C TYR A 256 14.48 1.52 -16.01
N ASN A 257 14.23 1.99 -17.24
CA ASN A 257 13.02 1.70 -18.00
C ASN A 257 13.19 0.43 -18.86
N PHE A 258 13.01 -0.74 -18.25
CA PHE A 258 13.25 -2.04 -18.88
C PHE A 258 12.03 -2.68 -19.53
N SER A 259 10.82 -2.32 -19.09
CA SER A 259 9.58 -2.98 -19.51
C SER A 259 9.25 -2.79 -20.99
N ARG A 260 9.81 -1.75 -21.61
CA ARG A 260 9.79 -1.57 -23.06
C ARG A 260 10.42 -2.76 -23.80
N GLY A 261 11.45 -3.38 -23.23
CA GLY A 261 12.08 -4.57 -23.78
C GLY A 261 11.29 -5.86 -23.56
N MET A 262 10.36 -5.88 -22.59
CA MET A 262 9.59 -7.06 -22.20
C MET A 262 8.35 -7.28 -23.07
N ASN A 263 7.82 -6.22 -23.71
CA ASN A 263 6.66 -6.29 -24.61
C ASN A 263 5.43 -7.01 -24.02
N GLY A 264 5.18 -6.86 -22.71
CA GLY A 264 4.05 -7.51 -22.04
C GLY A 264 4.23 -9.00 -21.75
N VAL A 265 5.41 -9.56 -21.99
CA VAL A 265 5.74 -10.96 -21.65
C VAL A 265 6.27 -11.00 -20.22
N GLU A 266 5.63 -11.82 -19.38
CA GLU A 266 6.11 -12.04 -18.01
C GLU A 266 7.49 -12.74 -18.01
N PRO A 267 8.43 -12.29 -17.16
CA PRO A 267 9.76 -12.87 -17.10
C PRO A 267 9.70 -14.27 -16.49
N THR A 268 10.56 -15.14 -16.99
CA THR A 268 10.73 -16.52 -16.48
C THR A 268 12.21 -16.81 -16.31
N ALA A 269 12.57 -17.91 -15.65
CA ALA A 269 13.98 -18.30 -15.51
C ALA A 269 14.72 -18.39 -16.87
N ASP A 270 14.02 -18.81 -17.93
CA ASP A 270 14.57 -18.94 -19.29
C ASP A 270 14.55 -17.61 -20.08
N ASN A 271 13.77 -16.62 -19.64
CA ASN A 271 13.61 -15.32 -20.27
C ASN A 271 13.57 -14.22 -19.19
N ASN A 272 14.71 -14.02 -18.52
CA ASN A 272 14.87 -13.05 -17.45
C ASN A 272 15.79 -11.89 -17.91
N PRO A 273 15.29 -10.96 -18.75
CA PRO A 273 16.08 -9.82 -19.14
C PRO A 273 16.40 -8.97 -17.90
N HIS A 274 17.61 -8.43 -17.80
CA HIS A 274 18.02 -7.56 -16.69
C HIS A 274 18.02 -8.22 -15.30
N ASN A 275 18.17 -9.54 -15.22
CA ASN A 275 18.38 -10.26 -13.95
C ASN A 275 17.33 -9.92 -12.88
N LEU A 276 16.04 -9.95 -13.26
CA LEU A 276 14.92 -9.65 -12.38
C LEU A 276 14.76 -10.73 -11.30
N VAL A 277 14.27 -10.33 -10.13
CA VAL A 277 13.96 -11.26 -9.04
C VAL A 277 12.64 -11.96 -9.32
N LEU A 278 12.69 -13.30 -9.37
CA LEU A 278 11.54 -14.17 -9.65
C LEU A 278 11.22 -15.12 -8.48
N ASP A 279 12.03 -15.09 -7.42
CA ASP A 279 12.06 -16.11 -6.35
C ASP A 279 10.71 -16.25 -5.62
N TYR A 280 9.88 -15.20 -5.64
CA TYR A 280 8.59 -15.14 -4.96
C TYR A 280 7.39 -15.03 -5.91
N HIS A 281 7.61 -15.15 -7.22
CA HIS A 281 6.58 -14.94 -8.25
C HIS A 281 6.00 -16.25 -8.78
N PRO A 282 4.66 -16.35 -8.87
CA PRO A 282 3.66 -15.48 -8.28
C PRO A 282 3.56 -15.66 -6.75
N ALA A 283 3.07 -14.65 -6.03
CA ALA A 283 2.86 -14.77 -4.59
C ALA A 283 1.85 -15.89 -4.26
N ASP A 284 2.26 -16.86 -3.43
CA ASP A 284 1.35 -17.89 -2.93
C ASP A 284 0.43 -17.32 -1.84
N LEU A 285 -0.79 -16.97 -2.25
CA LEU A 285 -1.84 -16.47 -1.37
C LEU A 285 -2.75 -17.59 -0.82
N SER A 286 -2.45 -18.86 -1.08
CA SER A 286 -3.29 -19.99 -0.65
C SER A 286 -3.43 -20.15 0.87
N PRO A 287 -2.41 -19.86 1.72
CA PRO A 287 -2.57 -19.92 3.18
C PRO A 287 -3.59 -18.91 3.73
N TYR A 288 -3.89 -17.86 2.94
CA TYR A 288 -4.77 -16.76 3.31
C TYR A 288 -6.21 -16.96 2.86
N ASN A 289 -6.55 -18.14 2.35
CA ASN A 289 -7.90 -18.47 1.88
C ASN A 289 -8.97 -18.40 2.99
N PHE A 290 -8.59 -18.29 4.27
CA PHE A 290 -9.52 -18.00 5.36
C PHE A 290 -10.28 -16.67 5.15
N ALA A 291 -9.71 -15.72 4.41
CA ALA A 291 -10.37 -14.46 4.06
C ALA A 291 -11.69 -14.67 3.32
N TYR A 292 -11.79 -15.71 2.47
CA TYR A 292 -13.06 -16.08 1.82
C TYR A 292 -14.13 -16.42 2.84
N TRP A 293 -13.77 -17.21 3.86
CA TRP A 293 -14.70 -17.59 4.92
C TRP A 293 -15.17 -16.39 5.73
N ILE A 294 -14.27 -15.46 6.06
CA ILE A 294 -14.63 -14.24 6.81
C ILE A 294 -15.61 -13.39 5.99
N VAL A 295 -15.22 -13.00 4.77
CA VAL A 295 -16.02 -12.09 3.94
C VAL A 295 -17.36 -12.70 3.57
N TYR A 296 -17.39 -13.95 3.11
CA TYR A 296 -18.66 -14.58 2.74
C TYR A 296 -19.53 -14.93 3.95
N SER A 297 -18.98 -15.17 5.14
CA SER A 297 -19.79 -15.31 6.35
C SER A 297 -20.46 -14.00 6.73
N ILE A 298 -19.75 -12.86 6.60
CA ILE A 298 -20.33 -11.53 6.80
C ILE A 298 -21.46 -11.31 5.77
N TYR A 299 -21.22 -11.59 4.49
CA TYR A 299 -22.24 -11.44 3.45
C TYR A 299 -23.44 -12.36 3.69
N PHE A 300 -23.22 -13.62 4.06
CA PHE A 300 -24.30 -14.55 4.40
C PHE A 300 -25.13 -14.03 5.58
N LEU A 301 -24.49 -13.50 6.61
CA LEU A 301 -25.18 -12.94 7.77
C LEU A 301 -26.02 -11.71 7.38
N LEU A 302 -25.46 -10.80 6.58
CA LEU A 302 -26.11 -9.55 6.16
C LEU A 302 -27.19 -9.74 5.07
N PHE A 303 -27.07 -10.73 4.20
CA PHE A 303 -28.03 -10.92 3.10
C PHE A 303 -29.03 -12.03 3.33
N VAL A 304 -28.69 -13.04 4.13
CA VAL A 304 -29.55 -14.20 4.36
C VAL A 304 -30.11 -14.17 5.77
N VAL A 305 -29.24 -14.20 6.78
CA VAL A 305 -29.67 -14.41 8.17
C VAL A 305 -30.50 -13.24 8.68
N VAL A 306 -29.93 -12.03 8.69
CA VAL A 306 -30.61 -10.85 9.25
C VAL A 306 -31.87 -10.50 8.44
N PRO A 307 -31.85 -10.49 7.09
CA PRO A 307 -33.06 -10.24 6.31
C PRO A 307 -34.14 -11.31 6.52
N TYR A 308 -33.76 -12.58 6.64
CA TYR A 308 -34.72 -13.63 6.98
C TYR A 308 -35.46 -13.31 8.27
N PHE A 309 -34.74 -13.02 9.37
CA PHE A 309 -35.38 -12.75 10.67
C PHE A 309 -36.21 -11.46 10.68
N TRP A 310 -35.77 -10.41 9.98
CA TRP A 310 -36.44 -9.11 10.00
C TRP A 310 -37.63 -8.97 9.05
N PHE A 311 -37.59 -9.67 7.91
CA PHE A 311 -38.59 -9.51 6.86
C PHE A 311 -39.45 -10.75 6.68
N VAL A 312 -38.88 -11.96 6.78
CA VAL A 312 -39.52 -13.20 6.30
C VAL A 312 -40.01 -14.11 7.43
N HIS A 313 -39.27 -14.19 8.54
CA HIS A 313 -39.48 -15.16 9.61
C HIS A 313 -40.90 -15.13 10.18
N LYS A 314 -41.46 -13.93 10.41
CA LYS A 314 -42.83 -13.78 10.90
C LYS A 314 -43.87 -14.38 9.95
N TYR A 315 -43.68 -14.22 8.64
CA TYR A 315 -44.61 -14.76 7.63
C TYR A 315 -44.48 -16.28 7.52
N VAL A 316 -43.26 -16.80 7.53
CA VAL A 316 -42.97 -18.24 7.50
C VAL A 316 -43.55 -18.93 8.74
N MET A 317 -43.32 -18.40 9.94
CA MET A 317 -43.88 -18.95 11.17
C MET A 317 -45.41 -18.89 11.20
N LYS A 318 -46.02 -17.87 10.60
CA LYS A 318 -47.48 -17.79 10.45
C LYS A 318 -48.02 -18.86 9.50
N ALA A 319 -47.33 -19.13 8.39
CA ALA A 319 -47.69 -20.19 7.44
C ALA A 319 -47.55 -21.60 8.06
N ILE A 320 -46.44 -21.87 8.76
CA ILE A 320 -46.21 -23.16 9.43
C ILE A 320 -47.28 -23.41 10.51
N ARG A 321 -47.63 -22.39 11.30
CA ARG A 321 -48.71 -22.51 12.30
C ARG A 321 -50.08 -22.75 11.68
N LYS A 322 -50.35 -22.16 10.51
CA LYS A 322 -51.60 -22.38 9.76
C LYS A 322 -51.68 -23.83 9.26
N ASN A 323 -50.61 -24.34 8.65
CA ASN A 323 -50.56 -25.73 8.17
C ASN A 323 -50.68 -26.75 9.31
N LYS A 324 -50.07 -26.47 10.49
CA LYS A 324 -50.25 -27.33 11.67
C LYS A 324 -51.65 -27.27 12.29
N ALA A 325 -52.37 -26.16 12.12
CA ALA A 325 -53.75 -26.05 12.60
C ALA A 325 -54.76 -26.77 11.69
N ASP A 326 -54.43 -26.96 10.42
CA ASP A 326 -55.22 -27.75 9.48
C ASP A 326 -54.96 -29.26 9.61
N ASP A 327 -53.79 -29.68 10.12
CA ASP A 327 -53.45 -31.09 10.43
C ASP A 327 -53.87 -31.55 11.85
N GLU A 328 -54.30 -30.65 12.74
CA GLU A 328 -54.89 -31.05 14.03
C GLU A 328 -56.35 -31.50 13.80
N PRO A 329 -56.74 -32.74 14.17
CA PRO A 329 -58.13 -33.17 14.05
C PRO A 329 -59.01 -32.22 14.86
N LYS A 330 -59.93 -31.53 14.18
CA LYS A 330 -60.90 -30.60 14.75
C LYS A 330 -61.75 -31.32 15.79
N GLY A 331 -61.30 -31.35 17.05
CA GLY A 331 -61.99 -32.12 18.07
C GLY A 331 -61.37 -32.22 19.45
N LYS A 332 -60.36 -31.42 19.82
CA LYS A 332 -59.94 -31.34 21.23
C LYS A 332 -59.91 -29.90 21.71
N ILE A 333 -60.93 -29.57 22.50
CA ILE A 333 -61.01 -28.39 23.36
C ILE A 333 -59.71 -28.33 24.18
N ARG A 334 -58.82 -27.39 23.85
CA ARG A 334 -57.65 -27.08 24.67
C ARG A 334 -58.17 -26.49 25.98
N LYS A 335 -58.15 -27.27 27.07
CA LYS A 335 -58.30 -26.72 28.42
C LYS A 335 -57.15 -25.71 28.62
N PRO A 336 -57.42 -24.50 29.14
CA PRO A 336 -56.35 -23.56 29.46
C PRO A 336 -55.42 -24.22 30.50
N GLN A 337 -54.13 -24.28 30.19
CA GLN A 337 -53.13 -24.68 31.18
C GLN A 337 -53.08 -23.59 32.27
N PRO A 338 -53.05 -23.97 33.56
CA PRO A 338 -52.92 -23.00 34.64
C PRO A 338 -51.59 -22.25 34.47
N GLN A 339 -51.65 -20.92 34.46
CA GLN A 339 -50.47 -20.06 34.54
C GLN A 339 -49.80 -20.31 35.90
N LEU A 340 -48.53 -20.75 35.87
CA LEU A 340 -47.79 -21.16 37.06
C LEU A 340 -47.34 -19.99 37.96
N PHE A 341 -47.65 -18.74 37.61
CA PHE A 341 -47.35 -17.55 38.39
C PHE A 341 -48.52 -16.57 38.29
N SER A 342 -49.43 -16.64 39.26
CA SER A 342 -50.38 -15.56 39.52
C SER A 342 -49.88 -14.78 40.73
N ASP A 343 -49.23 -13.64 40.49
CA ASP A 343 -48.98 -12.61 41.51
C ASP A 343 -50.29 -11.90 41.83
N VAL A 344 -51.20 -12.59 42.51
CA VAL A 344 -52.42 -12.02 43.06
C VAL A 344 -52.36 -12.24 44.57
N GLU A 345 -52.00 -11.19 45.30
CA GLU A 345 -52.10 -11.14 46.75
C GLU A 345 -53.53 -11.47 47.19
N PRO A 346 -53.73 -12.35 48.19
CA PRO A 346 -55.05 -12.59 48.74
C PRO A 346 -55.50 -11.35 49.51
N LYS A 347 -56.59 -10.72 49.08
CA LYS A 347 -57.31 -9.72 49.89
C LYS A 347 -57.81 -10.42 51.15
N SER A 348 -57.41 -9.90 52.32
CA SER A 348 -57.91 -10.33 53.62
C SER A 348 -59.40 -10.03 53.74
N ASP A 349 -60.18 -11.04 54.12
CA ASP A 349 -61.57 -10.89 54.51
C ASP A 349 -61.70 -10.15 55.87
N LYS A 350 -62.84 -9.48 56.05
CA LYS A 350 -63.22 -8.64 57.19
C LYS A 350 -63.09 -9.30 58.56
#